data_AF-A0A1Q2HPK9-F1
#
_entry.id   AF-A0A1Q2HPK9-F1
#
_cell.length_a   1.000
_cell.length_b   1.000
_cell.length_c   1.000
_cell.angle_alpha   90.00
_cell.angle_beta   90.00
_cell.angle_gamma   90.00
#
_symmetry.space_group_name_H-M   'P 1'
#
loop_
_entity.id
_entity.type
_entity.pdbx_description
1 polymer ?
#
loop_
_entity_poly.entity_id
_entity_poly.type
_entity_poly.pdbx_seq_one_letter_code
_entity_poly.pdbx_strand_id
1 'polypeptide(L)'
;MPEATRANEIWSIDFMSDSLSNGRPFRAFNVIDEFNREALDIEIDTSLPSLRIIRSLELIGSDRGFPALFAAIMGRNLGAFNFAGSAAETESGTAV
;
A
#
# COMPACT_ATOMS: atom_id res chain seq x y z
N MET A 1 -3.28 -10.73 16.85
CA MET A 1 -4.35 -10.36 15.90
C MET A 1 -5.27 -11.56 15.78
N PRO A 2 -6.61 -11.39 15.78
CA PRO A 2 -7.51 -12.48 15.48
C PRO A 2 -7.23 -13.02 14.06
N GLU A 3 -7.38 -14.33 13.89
CA GLU A 3 -7.22 -14.98 12.58
C GLU A 3 -8.56 -14.93 11.84
N ALA A 4 -8.53 -14.56 10.55
CA ALA A 4 -9.73 -14.58 9.73
C ALA A 4 -10.10 -16.02 9.36
N THR A 5 -11.36 -16.40 9.56
CA THR A 5 -11.85 -17.77 9.33
C THR A 5 -12.70 -17.88 8.06
N ARG A 6 -13.08 -16.75 7.48
CA ARG A 6 -13.83 -16.63 6.22
C ARG A 6 -13.49 -15.33 5.49
N ALA A 7 -13.79 -15.29 4.20
CA ALA A 7 -13.65 -14.09 3.39
C ALA A 7 -14.52 -12.94 3.93
N ASN A 8 -14.01 -11.72 3.77
CA ASN A 8 -14.54 -10.44 4.21
C ASN A 8 -14.73 -10.31 5.74
N GLU A 9 -14.01 -11.10 6.54
CA GLU A 9 -14.04 -10.96 8.01
C GLU A 9 -13.07 -9.88 8.50
N ILE A 10 -11.85 -9.88 7.97
CA ILE A 10 -10.78 -8.95 8.32
C ILE A 10 -10.16 -8.43 7.02
N TRP A 11 -10.10 -7.10 6.88
CA TRP A 11 -9.35 -6.46 5.81
C TRP A 11 -8.07 -5.84 6.37
N SER A 12 -6.95 -6.26 5.81
CA SER A 12 -5.64 -5.68 6.03
C SER A 12 -5.48 -4.46 5.13
N ILE A 13 -5.18 -3.30 5.73
CA ILE A 13 -4.97 -2.03 5.02
C ILE A 13 -3.54 -1.53 5.23
N ASP A 14 -2.93 -1.02 4.17
CA ASP A 14 -1.55 -0.51 4.19
C ASP A 14 -1.39 0.74 3.34
N PHE A 15 -0.43 1.59 3.73
CA PHE A 15 0.02 2.73 2.95
C PHE A 15 1.49 2.57 2.61
N MET A 16 1.79 2.46 1.32
CA MET A 16 3.15 2.53 0.82
C MET A 16 3.41 3.87 0.14
N SER A 17 4.66 4.32 0.17
CA SER A 17 5.12 5.49 -0.58
C SER A 17 6.37 5.11 -1.36
N ASP A 18 6.45 5.55 -2.60
CA ASP A 18 7.60 5.34 -3.47
C ASP A 18 7.71 6.53 -4.45
N SER A 19 8.63 6.48 -5.41
CA SER A 19 8.83 7.51 -6.42
C SER A 19 8.90 6.93 -7.82
N LEU A 20 8.32 7.65 -8.78
CA LEU A 20 8.49 7.36 -10.20
C LEU A 20 9.94 7.58 -10.62
N SER A 21 10.33 7.08 -11.80
CA SER A 21 11.69 7.25 -12.34
C SER A 21 12.15 8.71 -12.48
N ASN A 22 11.22 9.66 -12.53
CA ASN A 22 11.48 11.10 -12.56
C ASN A 22 11.54 11.76 -11.15
N GLY A 23 11.56 10.96 -10.09
CA GLY A 23 11.63 11.43 -8.70
C GLY A 23 10.31 11.96 -8.14
N ARG A 24 9.20 11.92 -8.88
CA ARG A 24 7.90 12.33 -8.36
C ARG A 24 7.37 11.28 -7.39
N PRO A 25 7.05 11.64 -6.13
CA PRO A 25 6.53 10.70 -5.17
C PRO A 25 5.10 10.27 -5.52
N PHE A 26 4.78 9.03 -5.22
CA PHE A 26 3.43 8.52 -5.21
C PHE A 26 3.18 7.70 -3.95
N ARG A 27 1.90 7.48 -3.64
CA ARG A 27 1.45 6.62 -2.56
C ARG A 27 0.53 5.57 -3.14
N ALA A 28 0.56 4.38 -2.55
CA ALA A 28 -0.48 3.37 -2.77
C ALA A 28 -1.18 3.05 -1.47
N PHE A 29 -2.50 2.98 -1.53
CA PHE A 29 -3.37 2.46 -0.48
C PHE A 29 -3.81 1.06 -0.90
N ASN A 30 -3.42 0.06 -0.11
CA ASN A 30 -3.70 -1.35 -0.39
C ASN A 30 -4.78 -1.86 0.56
N VAL A 31 -5.75 -2.61 0.03
CA VAL A 31 -6.77 -3.32 0.81
C VAL A 31 -6.72 -4.80 0.44
N ILE A 32 -6.45 -5.66 1.41
CA ILE A 32 -6.28 -7.10 1.21
C ILE A 32 -7.18 -7.86 2.18
N ASP A 33 -7.87 -8.88 1.69
CA ASP A 33 -8.60 -9.83 2.54
C ASP A 33 -7.62 -10.77 3.26
N GLU A 34 -7.73 -10.87 4.59
CA GLU A 34 -6.77 -11.64 5.39
C GLU A 34 -6.94 -13.17 5.25
N PHE A 35 -8.13 -13.64 4.87
CA PHE A 35 -8.44 -15.06 4.76
C PHE A 35 -7.95 -15.65 3.43
N ASN A 36 -8.37 -15.09 2.30
CA ASN A 36 -8.05 -15.62 0.97
C ASN A 36 -6.86 -14.91 0.30
N ARG A 37 -6.31 -13.86 0.92
CA ARG A 37 -5.21 -13.02 0.40
C ARG A 37 -5.53 -12.32 -0.92
N GLU A 38 -6.81 -12.11 -1.20
CA GLU A 38 -7.27 -11.34 -2.35
C GLU A 38 -6.99 -9.85 -2.15
N ALA A 39 -6.40 -9.20 -3.17
CA ALA A 39 -6.31 -7.74 -3.21
C ALA A 39 -7.68 -7.17 -3.61
N LEU A 40 -8.37 -6.55 -2.66
CA LEU A 40 -9.72 -6.03 -2.84
C LEU A 40 -9.72 -4.68 -3.58
N ASP A 41 -8.74 -3.84 -3.28
CA ASP A 41 -8.48 -2.60 -4.01
C ASP A 41 -7.02 -2.15 -3.81
N ILE A 42 -6.49 -1.45 -4.81
CA ILE A 42 -5.18 -0.82 -4.77
C ILE A 42 -5.33 0.56 -5.42
N GLU A 43 -5.32 1.60 -4.60
CA GLU A 43 -5.43 2.97 -5.06
C GLU A 43 -4.06 3.65 -5.10
N ILE A 44 -3.60 4.05 -6.28
CA ILE A 44 -2.29 4.66 -6.50
C ILE A 44 -2.46 6.10 -6.98
N ASP A 45 -1.88 7.06 -6.26
CA ASP A 45 -1.87 8.46 -6.69
C ASP A 45 -0.70 9.23 -6.06
N THR A 46 -0.37 10.38 -6.63
CA THR A 46 0.57 11.36 -6.06
C THR A 46 0.04 11.99 -4.77
N SER A 47 -1.28 12.01 -4.58
CA SER A 47 -1.93 12.40 -3.32
C SER A 47 -3.15 11.52 -3.03
N LEU A 48 -3.23 10.96 -1.82
CA LEU A 48 -4.36 10.15 -1.37
C LEU A 48 -5.06 10.85 -0.18
N PRO A 49 -5.97 11.80 -0.44
CA PRO A 49 -6.76 12.41 0.63
C PRO A 49 -7.72 11.38 1.23
N SER A 50 -8.07 11.54 2.51
CA SER A 50 -8.93 10.60 3.25
C SER A 50 -10.26 10.31 2.55
N LEU A 51 -10.82 11.28 1.82
CA LEU A 51 -12.06 11.10 1.07
C LEU A 51 -11.93 10.04 -0.05
N ARG A 52 -10.76 9.94 -0.70
CA ARG A 52 -10.50 8.93 -1.73
C ARG A 52 -10.45 7.53 -1.10
N ILE A 53 -9.71 7.40 0.00
CA ILE A 53 -9.63 6.17 0.80
C ILE A 53 -11.02 5.71 1.28
N ILE A 54 -11.82 6.63 1.83
CA ILE A 54 -13.19 6.33 2.28
C ILE A 54 -14.03 5.83 1.11
N ARG A 55 -13.99 6.51 -0.05
CA ARG A 55 -14.74 6.09 -1.24
C ARG A 55 -14.31 4.70 -1.70
N SER A 56 -13.02 4.40 -1.74
CA SER A 56 -12.49 3.08 -2.07
C SER A 56 -13.10 2.01 -1.16
N LEU A 57 -13.03 2.21 0.16
CA LEU A 57 -13.59 1.28 1.15
C LEU A 57 -15.12 1.14 1.03
N GLU A 58 -15.84 2.23 0.77
CA GLU A 58 -17.29 2.21 0.56
C GLU A 58 -17.68 1.43 -0.69
N LEU A 59 -16.92 1.55 -1.79
CA LEU A 59 -17.19 0.81 -3.02
C LEU A 59 -17.03 -0.70 -2.81
N ILE A 60 -15.92 -1.13 -2.19
CA ILE A 60 -15.69 -2.54 -1.85
C ILE A 60 -16.78 -3.04 -0.89
N GLY A 61 -17.06 -2.28 0.16
CA GLY A 61 -18.03 -2.63 1.20
C GLY A 61 -19.47 -2.67 0.70
N SER A 62 -19.82 -1.87 -0.31
CA SER A 62 -21.16 -1.89 -0.91
C SER A 62 -21.42 -3.15 -1.74
N ASP A 63 -20.38 -3.72 -2.34
CA ASP A 63 -20.48 -4.94 -3.15
C ASP A 63 -20.35 -6.21 -2.28
N ARG A 64 -19.41 -6.21 -1.33
CA ARG A 64 -19.02 -7.42 -0.57
C ARG A 64 -19.54 -7.46 0.87
N GLY A 65 -20.01 -6.32 1.39
CA GLY A 65 -20.19 -6.09 2.83
C GLY A 65 -18.90 -5.57 3.49
N PHE A 66 -19.04 -4.78 4.55
CA PHE A 66 -17.90 -4.28 5.33
C PHE A 66 -17.32 -5.39 6.22
N PRO A 67 -15.99 -5.37 6.46
CA PRO A 67 -15.37 -6.34 7.34
C PRO A 67 -15.79 -6.09 8.78
N ALA A 68 -15.70 -7.13 9.61
CA ALA A 68 -15.87 -6.98 11.06
C ALA A 68 -14.70 -6.22 11.69
N LEU A 69 -13.52 -6.24 11.03
CA LEU A 69 -12.30 -5.61 11.52
C LEU A 69 -11.44 -5.08 10.37
N PHE A 70 -10.89 -3.88 10.57
CA PHE A 70 -9.77 -3.36 9.80
C PHE A 70 -8.47 -3.57 10.56
N ALA A 71 -7.50 -4.22 9.92
CA ALA A 71 -6.15 -4.40 10.43
C ALA A 71 -5.20 -3.41 9.74
N ALA A 72 -4.74 -2.39 10.45
CA ALA A 72 -3.75 -1.46 9.92
C ALA A 72 -2.35 -2.09 9.97
N ILE A 73 -1.74 -2.28 8.80
CA ILE A 73 -0.36 -2.73 8.68
C ILE A 73 0.52 -1.49 8.65
N MET A 74 1.00 -1.07 9.82
CA MET A 74 1.94 0.03 9.92
C MET A 74 3.36 -0.55 9.94
N GLY A 75 4.12 -0.37 8.85
CA GLY A 75 5.58 -0.53 8.87
C GLY A 75 6.10 -1.92 9.25
N ARG A 76 5.54 -3.01 8.69
CA ARG A 76 6.39 -4.20 8.55
C ARG A 76 7.52 -3.80 7.60
N ASN A 77 8.76 -3.74 8.11
CA ASN A 77 9.96 -3.56 7.31
C ASN A 77 9.83 -4.39 6.03
N LEU A 78 9.61 -3.74 4.89
CA LEU A 78 9.72 -4.33 3.58
C LEU A 78 11.20 -4.69 3.40
N GLY A 79 11.58 -5.86 3.90
CA GLY A 79 12.85 -6.49 3.60
C GLY A 79 12.91 -6.82 2.12
N ALA A 80 13.58 -5.96 1.37
CA ALA A 80 14.18 -6.16 0.05
C ALA A 80 13.24 -6.47 -1.13
N PHE A 81 12.91 -5.42 -1.90
CA PHE A 81 12.95 -5.53 -3.35
C PHE A 81 14.26 -4.88 -3.83
N ASN A 82 15.24 -5.71 -4.19
CA ASN A 82 16.37 -5.27 -5.00
C ASN A 82 15.87 -5.08 -6.43
N PHE A 83 15.81 -3.85 -6.92
CA PHE A 83 15.83 -3.62 -8.36
C PHE A 83 17.29 -3.59 -8.81
N ALA A 84 17.81 -4.73 -9.26
CA ALA A 84 19.07 -4.76 -9.99
C ALA A 84 18.85 -4.05 -11.33
N GLY A 85 19.48 -2.88 -11.51
CA GLY A 85 19.28 -2.07 -12.71
C GLY A 85 20.18 -0.84 -12.84
N SER A 86 21.50 -1.08 -12.87
CA SER A 86 22.51 -0.32 -13.64
C SER A 86 22.81 1.17 -13.30
N ALA A 87 24.00 1.32 -12.69
CA ALA A 87 25.14 2.16 -13.11
C ALA A 87 25.13 3.70 -12.98
N ALA A 88 26.34 4.19 -12.62
CA ALA A 88 26.87 5.55 -12.68
C ALA A 88 26.30 6.53 -11.64
N GLU A 89 27.04 7.37 -10.93
CA GLU A 89 28.44 7.80 -10.88
C GLU A 89 28.55 8.62 -9.58
N THR A 90 29.67 8.60 -8.86
CA THR A 90 29.96 9.65 -7.88
C THR A 90 31.31 10.25 -8.21
N GLU A 91 31.28 11.30 -9.03
CA GLU A 91 32.39 12.24 -9.10
C GLU A 91 32.42 13.05 -7.80
N SER A 92 33.53 12.90 -7.08
CA SER A 92 33.88 13.65 -5.90
C SER A 92 34.33 15.06 -6.31
N GLY A 93 33.48 16.06 -6.10
CA GLY A 93 33.80 17.48 -6.27
C GLY A 93 34.00 18.18 -4.92
N THR A 94 35.25 18.50 -4.62
CA THR A 94 35.72 19.37 -3.52
C THR A 94 35.01 20.72 -3.46
N ALA A 95 34.69 21.20 -2.25
CA ALA A 95 34.56 22.63 -1.99
C ALA A 95 34.95 22.98 -0.53
N VAL A 96 36.14 23.58 -0.43
CA VAL A 96 36.65 24.60 0.52
C VAL A 96 36.55 24.38 2.03
#